data_AF-A0A960F739-F1
#
_entry.id   AF-A0A960F739-F1
#
_cell.length_a   1.000
_cell.length_b   1.000
_cell.length_c   1.000
_cell.angle_alpha   90.00
_cell.angle_beta   90.00
_cell.angle_gamma   90.00
#
_symmetry.space_group_name_H-M   'P 1'
#
loop_
_entity.id
_entity.type
_entity.pdbx_description
1 polymer ?
#
loop_
_entity_poly.entity_id
_entity_poly.type
_entity_poly.pdbx_seq_one_letter_code
_entity_poly.pdbx_strand_id
1 'polypeptide(L)' 'MAPRQSARSAAFLDNPASAGVSRALGYREDGTEAHVVRGDTQVATRFLLTSDEWNPRLADGFELIGLDRLRPLLGA' A
#
# COMPACT_ATOMS: atom_id res chain seq x y z
N MET A 1 -16.61 -1.01 6.53
CA MET A 1 -15.66 -1.92 7.20
C MET A 1 -14.57 -2.23 6.19
N ALA A 2 -13.29 -1.98 6.48
CA ALA A 2 -12.22 -2.38 5.55
C ALA A 2 -12.18 -3.91 5.44
N PRO A 3 -11.86 -4.50 4.28
CA PRO A 3 -11.73 -5.93 4.16
C PRO A 3 -10.63 -6.44 5.09
N ARG A 4 -10.83 -7.65 5.62
CA ARG A 4 -10.02 -8.24 6.71
C ARG A 4 -8.53 -8.36 6.36
N GLN A 5 -8.20 -8.32 5.07
CA GLN A 5 -6.83 -8.24 4.55
C GLN A 5 -6.76 -7.15 3.49
N SER A 6 -6.07 -6.06 3.80
CA SER A 6 -5.84 -4.96 2.88
C SER A 6 -4.50 -4.29 3.14
N ALA A 7 -3.93 -3.71 2.11
CA ALA A 7 -2.79 -2.82 2.19
C ALA A 7 -3.22 -1.41 1.79
N ARG A 8 -2.64 -0.40 2.45
CA ARG A 8 -2.88 1.02 2.15
C ARG A 8 -1.58 1.70 1.78
N SER A 9 -1.69 2.70 0.92
CA SER A 9 -0.61 3.60 0.57
C SER A 9 -1.16 5.02 0.41
N ALA A 10 -0.27 6.00 0.37
CA ALA A 10 -0.61 7.37 0.03
C ALA A 10 0.55 7.99 -0.74
N ALA A 11 0.23 8.87 -1.69
CA ALA A 11 1.22 9.63 -2.44
C ALA A 11 0.82 11.11 -2.45
N PHE A 12 1.72 11.99 -2.02
CA PHE A 12 1.53 13.43 -2.18
C PHE A 12 1.34 13.77 -3.66
N LEU A 13 0.56 14.82 -3.93
CA LEU A 13 0.22 15.23 -5.30
C LEU A 13 1.45 15.59 -6.15
N ASP A 14 2.55 16.00 -5.51
CA ASP A 14 3.84 16.31 -6.14
C ASP A 14 4.76 15.09 -6.29
N ASN A 15 4.33 13.90 -5.87
CA ASN A 15 5.05 12.63 -6.02
C ASN A 15 4.35 11.69 -7.03
N PRO A 16 4.42 12.00 -8.34
CA PRO A 16 3.80 11.18 -9.37
C PRO A 16 4.44 9.79 -9.49
N ALA A 17 5.70 9.63 -9.10
CA ALA A 17 6.40 8.35 -9.15
C ALA A 17 5.77 7.32 -8.19
N SER A 18 5.53 7.72 -6.94
CA SER A 18 4.85 6.86 -5.96
C SER A 18 3.43 6.51 -6.40
N ALA A 19 2.66 7.49 -6.89
CA ALA A 19 1.33 7.25 -7.44
C ALA A 19 1.35 6.29 -8.64
N GLY A 20 2.37 6.39 -9.50
CA GLY A 20 2.60 5.47 -10.61
C GLY A 20 2.84 4.03 -10.16
N VAL A 21 3.67 3.81 -9.13
CA VAL A 21 3.91 2.48 -8.55
C VAL A 21 2.61 1.90 -7.96
N SER A 22 1.86 2.68 -7.17
CA SER A 22 0.58 2.24 -6.60
C SER A 22 -0.39 1.76 -7.69
N ARG A 23 -0.53 2.53 -8.78
CA ARG A 23 -1.39 2.14 -9.91
C ARG A 23 -0.87 0.90 -10.64
N ALA A 24 0.45 0.79 -10.86
CA ALA A 24 1.06 -0.38 -11.50
C ALA A 24 0.87 -1.67 -10.70
N LEU A 25 0.84 -1.58 -9.36
CA LEU A 25 0.58 -2.69 -8.46
C LEU A 25 -0.91 -3.01 -8.28
N GLY A 26 -1.81 -2.25 -8.91
CA GLY A 26 -3.25 -2.49 -8.87
C GLY A 26 -4.00 -1.86 -7.70
N TYR A 27 -3.38 -0.95 -6.95
CA TYR A 27 -4.11 -0.18 -5.94
C TYR A 27 -5.15 0.72 -6.62
N ARG A 28 -6.32 0.86 -6.00
CA ARG A 28 -7.32 1.86 -6.38
C ARG A 28 -7.24 3.09 -5.50
N GLU A 29 -7.55 4.25 -6.06
CA GLU A 29 -7.73 5.48 -5.29
C GLU A 29 -9.01 5.36 -4.44
N ASP A 30 -8.92 5.67 -3.15
CA ASP A 30 -10.05 5.56 -2.20
C ASP A 30 -10.26 6.83 -1.34
N GLY A 31 -9.62 7.93 -1.73
CA GLY A 31 -9.82 9.25 -1.14
C GLY A 31 -8.55 10.08 -1.11
N THR A 32 -8.54 11.05 -0.20
CA THR A 32 -7.39 11.91 0.07
C THR A 32 -7.14 12.00 1.57
N GLU A 33 -5.92 12.36 1.93
CA GLU A 33 -5.52 12.68 3.30
C GLU A 33 -4.66 13.93 3.32
N ALA A 34 -4.71 14.68 4.42
CA ALA A 34 -3.94 15.90 4.61
C ALA A 34 -2.91 15.69 5.72
N HIS A 35 -1.67 16.10 5.45
CA HIS A 35 -0.55 16.01 6.38
C HIS A 35 0.10 17.36 6.56
N VAL A 36 0.60 17.65 7.76
CA VAL A 36 1.48 18.81 7.98
C VAL A 36 2.91 18.38 7.69
N VAL A 37 3.49 18.90 6.61
CA VAL A 37 4.86 18.61 6.19
C VAL A 37 5.65 19.90 6.24
N ARG A 38 6.63 19.97 7.15
CA ARG A 38 7.48 21.16 7.35
C ARG A 38 6.70 22.45 7.65
N GLY A 39 5.53 22.32 8.29
CA GLY A 39 4.66 23.44 8.66
C GLY A 39 3.54 23.73 7.67
N ASP A 40 3.60 23.16 6.46
CA ASP A 40 2.59 23.36 5.44
C ASP A 40 1.64 22.16 5.32
N THR A 41 0.35 22.43 5.08
CA THR A 41 -0.62 21.37 4.77
C THR A 41 -0.39 20.86 3.35
N GLN A 42 -0.03 19.58 3.23
CA GLN A 42 0.06 18.87 1.96
C GLN A 42 -1.03 17.81 1.85
N VAL A 43 -1.55 17.63 0.63
CA VAL A 43 -2.57 16.62 0.33
C VAL A 43 -1.93 15.44 -0.36
N ALA A 44 -2.34 14.24 0.02
CA ALA A 44 -1.98 12.99 -0.63
C ALA A 44 -3.22 12.28 -1.15
N THR A 45 -3.09 11.64 -2.31
CA THR A 45 -4.06 10.65 -2.78
C THR A 45 -3.89 9.38 -1.96
N ARG A 46 -5.00 8.85 -1.44
CA ARG A 46 -5.03 7.61 -0.68
C ARG A 46 -5.35 6.44 -1.60
N PHE A 47 -4.62 5.35 -1.39
CA PHE A 47 -4.67 4.14 -2.18
C PHE A 47 -5.01 2.94 -1.30
N LEU A 48 -5.85 2.05 -1.81
CA LEU A 48 -6.26 0.81 -1.17
C LEU A 48 -6.07 -0.35 -2.14
N LEU A 49 -5.50 -1.44 -1.63
CA LEU A 49 -5.45 -2.74 -2.30
C LEU A 49 -6.04 -3.78 -1.34
N THR A 50 -7.10 -4.45 -1.77
CA THR A 50 -7.70 -5.55 -1.01
C THR A 50 -7.09 -6.88 -1.44
N SER A 51 -7.16 -7.91 -0.60
CA SER A 51 -6.68 -9.26 -0.97
C SER A 51 -7.36 -9.81 -2.22
N ASP A 52 -8.63 -9.46 -2.45
CA ASP A 52 -9.42 -9.94 -3.59
C ASP A 52 -9.05 -9.21 -4.90
N GLU A 53 -8.54 -7.99 -4.79
CA GLU A 53 -8.05 -7.18 -5.94
C GLU A 53 -6.57 -7.46 -6.26
N TRP A 54 -5.82 -8.08 -5.32
CA TRP A 54 -4.40 -8.36 -5.52
C TRP A 54 -4.19 -9.39 -6.63
N ASN A 55 -3.33 -9.05 -7.60
CA ASN A 55 -2.91 -9.97 -8.63
C ASN A 55 -1.75 -10.85 -8.13
N PRO A 56 -1.95 -12.16 -7.89
CA PRO A 56 -0.92 -13.03 -7.34
C PRO A 56 0.28 -13.19 -8.27
N ARG A 57 0.13 -12.96 -9.59
CA ARG A 57 1.24 -13.00 -10.54
C ARG A 57 2.29 -11.92 -10.30
N LEU A 58 1.96 -10.85 -9.56
CA LEU A 58 2.95 -9.86 -9.16
C LEU A 58 3.98 -10.41 -8.16
N ALA A 59 3.68 -11.52 -7.49
CA ALA A 59 4.63 -12.23 -6.65
C ALA A 59 5.45 -13.28 -7.43
N ASP A 60 5.20 -13.47 -8.72
CA ASP A 60 6.00 -14.39 -9.53
C ASP A 60 7.46 -13.93 -9.54
N GLY A 61 8.38 -14.85 -9.22
CA GLY A 61 9.81 -14.55 -9.12
C GLY A 61 10.29 -14.03 -7.75
N PHE A 62 9.40 -13.95 -6.75
CA PHE A 62 9.79 -13.65 -5.38
C PHE A 62 9.78 -14.90 -4.49
N GLU A 63 10.77 -15.01 -3.60
CA GLU A 63 10.85 -16.04 -2.58
C GLU A 63 10.91 -15.39 -1.19
N LEU A 64 10.12 -15.90 -0.23
CA LEU A 64 10.17 -15.48 1.16
C LEU A 64 11.03 -16.46 1.97
N ILE A 65 12.25 -16.04 2.32
CA ILE A 65 13.20 -16.87 3.07
C ILE A 65 13.14 -16.49 4.56
N GLY A 66 13.05 -17.49 5.44
CA GLY A 66 13.12 -17.31 6.89
C GLY A 66 11.82 -16.83 7.56
N LEU A 67 10.72 -16.70 6.81
CA LEU A 67 9.43 -16.25 7.35
C LEU A 67 8.96 -17.10 8.53
N ASP A 68 9.14 -18.42 8.48
CA ASP A 68 8.67 -19.34 9.53
C ASP A 68 9.28 -19.06 10.90
N ARG A 69 10.54 -18.58 10.95
CA ARG A 69 11.20 -18.21 12.21
C ARG A 69 10.63 -16.92 12.79
N LEU A 70 10.07 -16.05 11.95
CA LEU A 70 9.50 -14.76 12.34
C LEU A 70 8.00 -14.85 12.64
N ARG A 71 7.29 -15.88 12.18
CA ARG A 71 5.84 -16.05 12.44
C ARG A 71 5.43 -15.83 13.90
N PRO A 72 6.13 -16.36 14.93
CA PRO A 72 5.75 -16.13 16.32
C PRO A 72 5.81 -14.65 16.76
N LEU A 73 6.59 -13.81 16.06
CA LEU A 73 6.75 -12.39 16.35
C LEU A 73 5.70 -11.53 15.62
N LEU A 74 5.05 -12.05 14.58
CA LEU A 74 4.14 -11.29 13.71
C LEU A 74 2.67 -11.44 14.09
N GLY A 75 2.36 -12.21 15.14
CA GLY A 75 1.00 -12.53 15.56
C GLY A 75 0.49 -13.85 14.96
N ALA A 76 -0.53 -14.41 15.61
CA ALA A 76 -1.19 -15.66 15.22
C ALA A 76 -2.37 -15.41 14.27
#